data_AF-A0A540X0G6-F1
#
_entry.id   AF-A0A540X0G6-F1
#
_cell.length_a   1.000
_cell.length_b   1.000
_cell.length_c   1.000
_cell.angle_alpha   90.00
_cell.angle_beta   90.00
_cell.angle_gamma   90.00
#
_symmetry.space_group_name_H-M   'P 1'
#
loop_
_entity.id
_entity.type
_entity.pdbx_description
1 polymer ?
#
loop_
_entity_poly.entity_id
_entity_poly.type
_entity_poly.pdbx_seq_one_letter_code
_entity_poly.pdbx_strand_id
1 'polypeptide(L)'
;MNEREAYLQKMDAEKKRIDARIAEVEAQSDIRKADEEVKELHGVKQRREAFRGKLEEWRQRGTEDFERGKKELLRACDDTNKSLVDAEEKAGVRRATYERKREAELRELGAQFDGWEASISQSRAEDSLLTKQELQFLRGSFKSTGDALRRLMSAKGGEWSRLRGEYEASWKELLDNSRKIRADGADASQSPPSPS
;
A
#
# COMPACT_ATOMS: atom_id res chain seq x y z
N MET A 1 17.40 8.98 40.35
CA MET A 1 17.52 9.10 38.89
C MET A 1 18.09 10.47 38.59
N ASN A 2 19.25 10.55 37.94
CA ASN A 2 19.87 11.84 37.59
C ASN A 2 19.34 12.36 36.23
N GLU A 3 19.55 13.65 35.93
CA GLU A 3 19.05 14.29 34.70
C GLU A 3 19.50 13.54 33.43
N ARG A 4 20.73 13.02 33.43
CA ARG A 4 21.29 12.23 32.32
C ARG A 4 20.53 10.92 32.10
N GLU A 5 20.23 10.17 33.15
CA GLU A 5 19.46 8.92 33.09
C GLU A 5 18.04 9.15 32.55
N ALA A 6 17.35 10.17 33.06
CA ALA A 6 16.03 10.53 32.57
C ALA A 6 16.05 10.93 31.09
N TYR A 7 17.10 11.64 30.68
CA TYR A 7 17.26 12.08 29.30
C TYR A 7 17.61 10.93 28.34
N LEU A 8 18.47 9.99 28.75
CA LEU A 8 18.75 8.77 27.99
C LEU A 8 17.48 7.93 27.82
N GLN A 9 16.66 7.79 28.86
CA GLN A 9 15.40 7.07 28.78
C GLN A 9 14.42 7.72 27.80
N LYS A 10 14.34 9.06 27.78
CA LYS A 10 13.56 9.80 26.77
C LYS A 10 14.06 9.50 25.35
N MET A 11 15.37 9.52 25.13
CA MET A 11 15.95 9.26 23.81
C MET A 11 15.80 7.80 23.36
N ASP A 12 15.79 6.84 24.29
CA ASP A 12 15.45 5.43 24.00
C ASP A 12 13.98 5.28 23.57
N ALA A 13 13.06 6.05 24.16
CA ALA A 13 11.66 6.09 23.72
C ALA A 13 11.54 6.68 22.30
N GLU A 14 12.25 7.78 22.02
CA GLU A 14 12.29 8.35 20.66
C GLU A 14 12.91 7.39 19.64
N LYS A 15 13.97 6.66 20.00
CA LYS A 15 14.54 5.60 19.16
C LYS A 15 13.49 4.56 18.78
N LYS A 16 12.73 4.04 19.76
CA LYS A 16 11.67 3.05 19.50
C LYS A 16 10.58 3.62 18.59
N ARG A 17 10.22 4.89 18.77
CA ARG A 17 9.25 5.58 17.92
C ARG A 17 9.74 5.75 16.48
N ILE A 18 10.99 6.17 16.30
CA ILE A 18 11.63 6.31 14.98
C ILE A 18 11.71 4.93 14.30
N ASP A 19 12.09 3.89 15.03
CA ASP A 19 12.15 2.51 14.51
C ASP A 19 10.78 2.04 13.97
N ALA A 20 9.71 2.30 14.71
CA ALA A 20 8.35 1.95 14.29
C ALA A 20 7.90 2.71 13.03
N ARG A 21 8.20 4.02 12.96
CA ARG A 21 7.85 4.87 11.81
C ARG A 21 8.65 4.48 10.56
N ILE A 22 9.93 4.16 10.68
CA ILE A 22 10.73 3.64 9.56
C ILE A 22 10.12 2.36 9.01
N ALA A 23 9.75 1.41 9.88
CA ALA A 23 9.10 0.17 9.46
C ALA A 23 7.75 0.42 8.75
N GLU A 24 7.01 1.45 9.17
CA GLU A 24 5.80 1.87 8.47
C GLU A 24 6.09 2.44 7.08
N VAL A 25 7.08 3.31 6.92
CA VAL A 25 7.46 3.86 5.61
C VAL A 25 8.01 2.78 4.69
N GLU A 26 8.79 1.83 5.21
CA GLU A 26 9.30 0.69 4.45
C GLU A 26 8.18 -0.15 3.84
N ALA A 27 7.17 -0.51 4.65
CA ALA A 27 6.02 -1.28 4.19
C ALA A 27 5.20 -0.54 3.10
N GLN A 28 5.28 0.80 3.07
CA GLN A 28 4.60 1.63 2.07
C GLN A 28 5.43 1.81 0.78
N SER A 29 6.75 1.83 0.86
CA SER A 29 7.63 1.96 -0.31
C SER A 29 7.65 0.72 -1.21
N ASP A 30 7.10 -0.42 -0.76
CA ASP A 30 6.86 -1.58 -1.62
C ASP A 30 5.92 -1.29 -2.81
N ILE A 31 5.30 -0.10 -2.89
CA ILE A 31 4.47 0.38 -3.99
C ILE A 31 5.12 0.18 -5.37
N ARG A 32 6.44 0.35 -5.52
CA ARG A 32 7.23 -0.07 -6.70
C ARG A 32 8.68 -0.33 -6.28
N LYS A 33 9.36 -1.29 -6.92
CA LYS A 33 10.84 -1.42 -6.86
C LYS A 33 11.50 -0.28 -7.66
N ALA A 34 11.36 0.97 -7.23
CA ALA A 34 12.10 2.08 -7.85
C ALA A 34 13.44 2.26 -7.11
N ASP A 35 14.56 2.18 -7.84
CA ASP A 35 15.92 2.29 -7.29
C ASP A 35 16.19 3.61 -6.53
N GLU A 36 15.44 4.67 -6.85
CA GLU A 36 15.52 5.96 -6.14
C GLU A 36 14.90 5.92 -4.73
N GLU A 37 13.89 5.05 -4.50
CA GLU A 37 13.20 4.93 -3.22
C GLU A 37 14.00 4.11 -2.21
N VAL A 38 14.70 3.08 -2.70
CA VAL A 38 15.69 2.33 -1.90
C VAL A 38 16.78 3.29 -1.42
N LYS A 39 17.21 4.26 -2.25
CA LYS A 39 18.23 5.26 -1.88
C LYS A 39 17.76 6.24 -0.80
N GLU A 40 16.53 6.74 -0.87
CA GLU A 40 16.02 7.66 0.16
C GLU A 40 15.80 6.99 1.52
N LEU A 41 15.19 5.80 1.53
CA LEU A 41 15.07 5.00 2.76
C LEU A 41 16.45 4.60 3.30
N HIS A 42 17.40 4.34 2.41
CA HIS A 42 18.79 4.12 2.81
C HIS A 42 19.38 5.34 3.53
N GLY A 43 19.11 6.57 3.06
CA GLY A 43 19.52 7.80 3.76
C GLY A 43 18.87 7.98 5.14
N VAL A 44 17.58 7.65 5.29
CA VAL A 44 16.89 7.65 6.60
C VAL A 44 17.50 6.61 7.54
N LYS A 45 17.79 5.40 7.05
CA LYS A 45 18.44 4.33 7.82
C LYS A 45 19.85 4.72 8.26
N GLN A 46 20.65 5.31 7.38
CA GLN A 46 22.00 5.79 7.73
C GLN A 46 21.94 6.83 8.85
N ARG A 47 21.00 7.79 8.80
CA ARG A 47 20.81 8.79 9.87
C ARG A 47 20.33 8.17 11.18
N ARG A 48 19.44 7.17 11.12
CA ARG A 48 19.01 6.39 12.29
C ARG A 48 20.16 5.60 12.91
N GLU A 49 21.04 4.99 12.12
CA GLU A 49 22.23 4.32 12.66
C GLU A 49 23.23 5.34 13.26
N ALA A 50 23.38 6.53 12.66
CA ALA A 50 24.18 7.60 13.25
C ALA A 50 23.60 8.08 14.60
N PHE A 51 22.28 8.22 14.72
CA PHE A 51 21.61 8.53 15.97
C PHE A 51 21.81 7.43 17.02
N ARG A 52 21.68 6.15 16.64
CA ARG A 52 21.94 5.00 17.52
C ARG A 52 23.39 4.97 18.00
N GLY A 53 24.35 5.18 17.09
CA GLY A 53 25.77 5.25 17.42
C GLY A 53 26.05 6.34 18.45
N LYS A 54 25.52 7.55 18.24
CA LYS A 54 25.65 8.66 19.20
C LYS A 54 25.01 8.38 20.55
N LEU A 55 23.85 7.72 20.57
CA LEU A 55 23.19 7.34 21.81
C LEU A 55 24.04 6.36 22.62
N GLU A 56 24.68 5.39 21.94
CA GLU A 56 25.55 4.41 22.56
C GLU A 56 26.89 5.02 23.01
N GLU A 57 27.51 5.86 22.17
CA GLU A 57 28.71 6.63 22.53
C GLU A 57 28.48 7.48 23.78
N TRP A 58 27.32 8.13 23.87
CA TRP A 58 26.98 8.97 25.01
C TRP A 58 26.62 8.17 26.26
N ARG A 59 26.14 6.93 26.10
CA ARG A 59 25.94 5.97 27.20
C ARG A 59 27.29 5.56 27.82
N GLN A 60 28.31 5.36 26.97
CA GLN A 60 29.67 4.95 27.36
C GLN A 60 30.51 6.11 27.90
N ARG A 61 30.33 7.33 27.39
CA ARG A 61 30.94 8.54 27.97
C ARG A 61 30.29 8.83 29.33
N GLY A 62 31.11 9.19 30.32
CA GLY A 62 30.65 9.64 31.64
C GLY A 62 29.88 10.97 31.58
N THR A 63 29.85 11.71 32.70
CA THR A 63 29.20 13.04 32.77
C THR A 63 30.05 14.17 32.18
N GLU A 64 31.28 13.88 31.76
CA GLU A 64 32.16 14.86 31.14
C GLU A 64 31.57 15.37 29.82
N ASP A 65 31.24 16.66 29.81
CA ASP A 65 30.63 17.38 28.69
C ASP A 65 29.17 16.96 28.35
N PHE A 66 28.36 16.80 29.40
CA PHE A 66 26.92 16.49 29.33
C PHE A 66 26.16 17.40 28.33
N GLU A 67 26.38 18.71 28.37
CA GLU A 67 25.65 19.67 27.52
C GLU A 67 26.04 19.57 26.05
N ARG A 68 27.32 19.31 25.72
CA ARG A 68 27.72 19.09 24.33
C ARG A 68 27.12 17.79 23.78
N GLY A 69 27.19 16.70 24.54
CA GLY A 69 26.61 15.42 24.13
C GLY A 69 25.08 15.49 23.95
N LYS A 70 24.38 16.20 24.85
CA LYS A 70 22.94 16.46 24.74
C LYS A 70 22.59 17.21 23.44
N LYS A 71 23.33 18.26 23.08
CA LYS A 71 23.14 19.01 21.83
C LYS A 71 23.41 18.17 20.58
N GLU A 72 24.47 17.37 20.59
CA GLU A 72 24.81 16.49 19.46
C GLU A 72 23.77 15.40 19.23
N LEU A 73 23.21 14.84 20.31
CA LEU A 73 22.17 13.83 20.26
C LEU A 73 20.82 14.42 19.84
N LEU A 74 20.46 15.62 20.34
CA LEU A 74 19.27 16.35 19.88
C LEU A 74 19.34 16.59 18.38
N ARG A 75 20.47 17.13 17.89
CA ARG A 75 20.64 17.40 16.48
C ARG A 75 20.49 16.14 15.62
N ALA A 76 21.09 15.02 16.05
CA ALA A 76 20.94 13.76 15.33
C ALA A 76 19.50 13.23 15.34
N CYS A 77 18.77 13.40 16.45
CA CYS A 77 17.35 13.07 16.55
C CYS A 77 16.50 13.95 15.63
N ASP A 78 16.72 15.26 15.64
CA ASP A 78 16.00 16.24 14.80
C ASP A 78 16.25 16.00 13.31
N ASP A 79 17.51 15.77 12.91
CA ASP A 79 17.88 15.47 11.52
C ASP A 79 17.22 14.16 11.04
N THR A 80 17.15 13.15 11.91
CA THR A 80 16.47 11.89 11.62
C THR A 80 14.96 12.09 11.49
N ASN A 81 14.35 12.84 12.42
CA ASN A 81 12.92 13.14 12.40
C ASN A 81 12.52 13.94 11.17
N LYS A 82 13.29 14.97 10.78
CA LYS A 82 13.04 15.75 9.58
C LYS A 82 13.04 14.87 8.33
N SER A 83 14.08 14.05 8.19
CA SER A 83 14.20 13.14 7.04
C SER A 83 13.06 12.12 6.98
N LEU A 84 12.57 11.69 8.13
CA LEU A 84 11.46 10.76 8.24
C LEU A 84 10.12 11.41 7.88
N VAL A 85 9.89 12.67 8.29
CA VAL A 85 8.71 13.45 7.88
C VAL A 85 8.67 13.61 6.36
N ASP A 86 9.79 13.98 5.75
CA ASP A 86 9.87 14.12 4.29
C ASP A 86 9.56 12.78 3.58
N ALA A 87 10.06 11.67 4.12
CA ALA A 87 9.81 10.33 3.57
C ALA A 87 8.34 9.90 3.73
N GLU A 88 7.72 10.20 4.88
CA GLU A 88 6.30 9.94 5.16
C GLU A 88 5.37 10.76 4.25
N GLU A 89 5.66 12.04 4.05
CA GLU A 89 4.86 12.90 3.17
C GLU A 89 4.86 12.37 1.73
N LYS A 90 6.04 12.02 1.22
CA LYS A 90 6.18 11.40 -0.11
C LYS A 90 5.43 10.06 -0.19
N ALA A 91 5.50 9.23 0.86
CA ALA A 91 4.75 7.98 0.92
C ALA A 91 3.23 8.22 0.88
N GLY A 92 2.75 9.25 1.58
CA GLY A 92 1.35 9.69 1.54
C GLY A 92 0.90 10.11 0.14
N VAL A 93 1.69 10.91 -0.57
CA VAL A 93 1.40 11.32 -1.96
C VAL A 93 1.32 10.11 -2.89
N ARG A 94 2.24 9.14 -2.74
CA ARG A 94 2.23 7.91 -3.53
C ARG A 94 0.99 7.07 -3.29
N ARG A 95 0.59 6.92 -2.02
CA ARG A 95 -0.63 6.21 -1.64
C ARG A 95 -1.86 6.85 -2.27
N ALA A 96 -2.00 8.17 -2.16
CA ALA A 96 -3.10 8.90 -2.77
C ALA A 96 -3.12 8.76 -4.30
N THR A 97 -1.95 8.72 -4.93
CA THR A 97 -1.84 8.48 -6.38
C THR A 97 -2.27 7.06 -6.75
N TYR A 98 -1.82 6.06 -5.99
CA TYR A 98 -2.21 4.66 -6.17
C TYR A 98 -3.72 4.49 -6.00
N GLU A 99 -4.30 5.07 -4.95
CA GLU A 99 -5.75 5.09 -4.69
C GLU A 99 -6.52 5.62 -5.89
N ARG A 100 -6.22 6.85 -6.32
CA ARG A 100 -6.91 7.50 -7.44
C ARG A 100 -6.84 6.65 -8.70
N LYS A 101 -5.69 6.04 -8.98
CA LYS A 101 -5.52 5.14 -10.12
C LYS A 101 -6.45 3.92 -9.99
N ARG A 102 -6.44 3.24 -8.85
CA ARG A 102 -7.25 2.03 -8.62
C ARG A 102 -8.75 2.32 -8.59
N GLU A 103 -9.16 3.45 -8.00
CA GLU A 103 -10.54 3.92 -8.05
C GLU A 103 -10.99 4.25 -9.47
N ALA A 104 -10.13 4.85 -10.29
CA ALA A 104 -10.44 5.13 -11.69
C ALA A 104 -10.63 3.83 -12.49
N GLU A 105 -9.73 2.86 -12.32
CA GLU A 105 -9.82 1.54 -12.97
C GLU A 105 -11.08 0.77 -12.54
N LEU A 106 -11.44 0.81 -11.24
CA LEU A 106 -12.69 0.25 -10.75
C LEU A 106 -13.91 0.96 -11.35
N ARG A 107 -13.89 2.29 -11.44
CA ARG A 107 -15.00 3.06 -12.05
C ARG A 107 -15.20 2.69 -13.52
N GLU A 108 -14.11 2.58 -14.27
CA GLU A 108 -14.15 2.18 -15.67
C GLU A 108 -14.72 0.76 -15.84
N LEU A 109 -14.26 -0.19 -15.02
CA LEU A 109 -14.78 -1.55 -15.04
C LEU A 109 -16.26 -1.62 -14.61
N GLY A 110 -16.66 -0.82 -13.63
CA GLY A 110 -18.05 -0.68 -13.22
C GLY A 110 -18.96 -0.20 -14.36
N ALA A 111 -18.51 0.81 -15.11
CA ALA A 111 -19.25 1.30 -16.28
C ALA A 111 -19.38 0.23 -17.39
N GLN A 112 -18.36 -0.62 -17.58
CA GLN A 112 -18.46 -1.76 -18.49
C GLN A 112 -19.55 -2.75 -18.03
N PHE A 113 -19.63 -3.04 -16.74
CA PHE A 113 -20.67 -3.92 -16.19
C PHE A 113 -22.07 -3.33 -16.33
N ASP A 114 -22.24 -2.01 -16.12
CA ASP A 114 -23.52 -1.31 -16.34
C ASP A 114 -23.95 -1.43 -17.82
N GLY A 115 -23.01 -1.29 -18.76
CA GLY A 115 -23.26 -1.47 -20.19
C GLY A 115 -23.70 -2.88 -20.56
N TRP A 116 -23.12 -3.91 -19.93
CA TRP A 116 -23.52 -5.30 -20.15
C TRP A 116 -24.91 -5.58 -19.57
N GLU A 117 -25.22 -5.04 -18.40
CA GLU A 117 -26.53 -5.17 -17.76
C GLU A 117 -27.64 -4.58 -18.64
N ALA A 118 -27.38 -3.41 -19.25
CA ALA A 118 -28.28 -2.79 -20.21
C ALA A 118 -28.45 -3.66 -21.47
N SER A 119 -27.34 -4.20 -22.02
CA SER A 119 -27.38 -5.07 -23.20
C SER A 119 -28.20 -6.34 -22.95
N ILE A 120 -27.98 -7.03 -21.82
CA ILE A 120 -28.75 -8.22 -21.41
C ILE A 120 -30.24 -7.91 -21.24
N SER A 121 -30.56 -6.72 -20.74
CA SER A 121 -31.96 -6.31 -20.49
C SER A 121 -32.73 -5.98 -21.78
N GLN A 122 -32.01 -5.59 -22.85
CA GLN A 122 -32.59 -5.22 -24.15
C GLN A 122 -32.54 -6.37 -25.17
N SER A 123 -31.65 -7.34 -24.99
CA SER A 123 -31.47 -8.48 -25.90
C SER A 123 -32.46 -9.61 -25.59
N ARG A 124 -32.86 -10.37 -26.63
CA ARG A 124 -33.48 -11.69 -26.40
C ARG A 124 -32.42 -12.59 -25.75
N ALA A 125 -32.84 -13.48 -24.85
CA ALA A 125 -31.91 -14.27 -24.02
C ALA A 125 -30.87 -15.08 -24.80
N GLU A 126 -31.14 -15.37 -26.09
CA GLU A 126 -30.28 -16.13 -27.00
C GLU A 126 -29.17 -15.27 -27.66
N ASP A 127 -29.29 -13.94 -27.67
CA ASP A 127 -28.32 -13.03 -28.32
C ASP A 127 -27.29 -12.44 -27.34
N SER A 128 -27.45 -12.69 -26.03
CA SER A 128 -26.57 -12.14 -25.01
C SER A 128 -25.34 -13.03 -24.78
N LEU A 129 -24.15 -12.48 -25.01
CA LEU A 129 -22.84 -13.12 -24.77
C LEU A 129 -22.56 -13.41 -23.28
N LEU A 130 -23.34 -12.84 -22.35
CA LEU A 130 -23.24 -13.10 -20.91
C LEU A 130 -24.61 -13.51 -20.36
N THR A 131 -24.63 -14.55 -19.52
CA THR A 131 -25.82 -14.90 -18.74
C THR A 131 -26.01 -13.93 -17.57
N LYS A 132 -27.25 -13.81 -17.09
CA LYS A 132 -27.57 -13.03 -15.88
C LYS A 132 -26.81 -13.52 -14.64
N GLN A 133 -26.54 -14.82 -14.54
CA GLN A 133 -25.83 -15.42 -13.40
C GLN A 133 -24.34 -15.05 -13.42
N GLU A 134 -23.70 -15.08 -14.58
CA GLU A 134 -22.29 -14.67 -14.74
C GLU A 134 -22.10 -13.18 -14.44
N LEU A 135 -23.04 -12.33 -14.87
CA LEU A 135 -22.99 -10.90 -14.55
C LEU A 135 -23.15 -10.65 -13.04
N GLN A 136 -24.06 -11.37 -12.39
CA GLN A 136 -24.23 -11.29 -10.93
C GLN A 136 -22.97 -11.75 -10.18
N PHE A 137 -22.31 -12.81 -10.65
CA PHE A 137 -21.04 -13.26 -10.11
C PHE A 137 -19.96 -12.17 -10.23
N LEU A 138 -19.80 -11.58 -11.43
CA LEU A 138 -18.85 -10.49 -11.65
C LEU A 138 -19.14 -9.26 -10.80
N ARG A 139 -20.41 -8.90 -10.59
CA ARG A 139 -20.82 -7.83 -9.68
C ARG A 139 -20.46 -8.13 -8.23
N GLY A 140 -20.63 -9.38 -7.79
CA GLY A 140 -20.20 -9.84 -6.47
C GLY A 140 -18.69 -9.66 -6.28
N SER A 141 -17.89 -10.15 -7.23
CA SER A 141 -16.44 -9.99 -7.23
C SER A 141 -16.02 -8.52 -7.27
N PHE A 142 -16.66 -7.70 -8.10
CA PHE A 142 -16.42 -6.26 -8.19
C PHE A 142 -16.60 -5.54 -6.86
N LYS A 143 -17.73 -5.81 -6.18
CA LYS A 143 -18.04 -5.23 -4.89
C LYS A 143 -17.01 -5.63 -3.84
N SER A 144 -16.64 -6.92 -3.79
CA SER A 144 -15.61 -7.43 -2.88
C SER A 144 -14.25 -6.74 -3.12
N THR A 145 -13.83 -6.59 -4.37
CA THR A 145 -12.59 -5.89 -4.72
C THR A 145 -12.63 -4.41 -4.36
N GLY A 146 -13.78 -3.74 -4.52
CA GLY A 146 -13.98 -2.38 -4.05
C GLY A 146 -13.95 -2.24 -2.52
N ASP A 147 -14.51 -3.20 -1.79
CA ASP A 147 -14.43 -3.26 -0.33
C ASP A 147 -12.97 -3.48 0.14
N ALA A 148 -12.20 -4.32 -0.57
CA ALA A 148 -10.78 -4.54 -0.30
C ALA A 148 -9.96 -3.26 -0.53
N LEU A 149 -10.24 -2.49 -1.59
CA LEU A 149 -9.61 -1.20 -1.80
C LEU A 149 -9.92 -0.21 -0.67
N ARG A 150 -11.19 -0.10 -0.24
CA ARG A 150 -11.57 0.76 0.88
C ARG A 150 -10.85 0.40 2.19
N ARG A 151 -10.71 -0.90 2.48
CA ARG A 151 -9.94 -1.38 3.64
C ARG A 151 -8.46 -1.02 3.52
N LEU A 152 -7.86 -1.26 2.36
CA LEU A 152 -6.49 -0.85 2.06
C LEU A 152 -6.29 0.66 2.27
N MET A 153 -7.26 1.49 1.88
CA MET A 153 -7.19 2.95 2.03
C MET A 153 -7.34 3.44 3.47
N SER A 154 -7.87 2.61 4.36
CA SER A 154 -7.96 2.92 5.80
C SER A 154 -6.74 2.42 6.59
N ALA A 155 -5.99 1.47 6.04
CA ALA A 155 -4.88 0.79 6.72
C ALA A 155 -3.63 1.66 6.92
N LYS A 156 -2.76 1.32 7.86
CA LYS A 156 -1.47 2.01 8.08
C LYS A 156 -0.37 1.01 8.38
N GLY A 157 0.89 1.44 8.30
CA GLY A 157 2.04 0.57 8.59
C GLY A 157 2.03 -0.80 7.90
N GLY A 158 2.49 -1.83 8.61
CA GLY A 158 2.60 -3.20 8.08
C GLY A 158 1.27 -3.83 7.65
N GLU A 159 0.13 -3.35 8.17
CA GLU A 159 -1.20 -3.80 7.74
C GLU A 159 -1.50 -3.37 6.31
N TRP A 160 -0.97 -2.22 5.89
CA TRP A 160 -1.14 -1.69 4.54
C TRP A 160 -0.55 -2.62 3.49
N SER A 161 0.68 -3.12 3.69
CA SER A 161 1.34 -4.02 2.74
C SER A 161 0.56 -5.35 2.60
N ARG A 162 0.09 -5.91 3.71
CA ARG A 162 -0.77 -7.11 3.71
C ARG A 162 -2.06 -6.88 2.92
N LEU A 163 -2.81 -5.84 3.26
CA LEU A 163 -4.09 -5.53 2.60
C LEU A 163 -3.92 -5.15 1.13
N ARG A 164 -2.75 -4.63 0.75
CA ARG A 164 -2.43 -4.38 -0.65
C ARG A 164 -2.26 -5.68 -1.40
N GLY A 165 -1.56 -6.66 -0.84
CA GLY A 165 -1.45 -8.00 -1.42
C GLY A 165 -2.83 -8.64 -1.63
N GLU A 166 -3.71 -8.53 -0.64
CA GLU A 166 -5.10 -9.00 -0.73
C GLU A 166 -5.87 -8.28 -1.84
N TYR A 167 -5.79 -6.94 -1.89
CA TYR A 167 -6.43 -6.16 -2.94
C TYR A 167 -5.92 -6.53 -4.34
N GLU A 168 -4.60 -6.61 -4.55
CA GLU A 168 -4.01 -6.95 -5.86
C GLU A 168 -4.39 -8.37 -6.29
N ALA A 169 -4.49 -9.31 -5.36
CA ALA A 169 -4.98 -10.66 -5.63
C ALA A 169 -6.46 -10.63 -6.08
N SER A 170 -7.34 -9.96 -5.33
CA SER A 170 -8.75 -9.81 -5.70
C SER A 170 -8.96 -9.04 -7.00
N TRP A 171 -8.11 -8.05 -7.27
CA TRP A 171 -8.11 -7.29 -8.54
C TRP A 171 -7.72 -8.18 -9.71
N LYS A 172 -6.65 -8.98 -9.58
CA LYS A 172 -6.23 -9.93 -10.61
C LYS A 172 -7.31 -10.98 -10.86
N GLU A 173 -7.89 -11.54 -9.80
CA GLU A 173 -8.97 -12.52 -9.89
C GLU A 173 -10.19 -11.95 -10.61
N LEU A 174 -10.60 -10.72 -10.28
CA LEU A 174 -11.69 -10.02 -10.97
C LEU A 174 -11.40 -9.86 -12.47
N LEU A 175 -10.19 -9.45 -12.84
CA LEU A 175 -9.79 -9.31 -14.24
C LEU A 175 -9.74 -10.67 -14.96
N ASP A 176 -9.24 -11.71 -14.31
CA ASP A 176 -9.20 -13.07 -14.86
C ASP A 176 -10.61 -13.62 -15.07
N ASN A 177 -11.50 -13.48 -14.08
CA ASN A 177 -12.90 -13.92 -14.18
C ASN A 177 -13.64 -13.14 -15.28
N SER A 178 -13.41 -11.82 -15.38
CA SER A 178 -13.98 -11.00 -16.46
C SER A 178 -13.52 -11.45 -17.85
N ARG A 179 -12.29 -11.99 -17.98
CA ARG A 179 -11.74 -12.48 -19.25
C ARG A 179 -12.24 -13.88 -19.58
N LYS A 180 -12.29 -14.79 -18.61
CA LYS A 180 -12.79 -16.16 -18.80
C LYS A 180 -14.23 -16.18 -19.28
N ILE A 181 -15.12 -15.45 -18.61
CA ILE A 181 -16.53 -15.35 -19.00
C ILE A 181 -16.67 -14.80 -20.43
N ARG A 182 -15.78 -13.89 -20.85
CA ARG A 182 -15.77 -13.38 -22.24
C ARG A 182 -15.22 -14.39 -23.26
N ALA A 183 -14.32 -15.28 -22.87
CA ALA A 183 -13.78 -16.32 -23.75
C ALA A 183 -14.80 -17.46 -23.94
N ASP A 184 -15.43 -17.90 -22.86
CA ASP A 184 -16.42 -18.99 -22.88
C ASP A 184 -17.70 -18.61 -23.65
N GLY A 185 -18.08 -17.32 -23.64
CA GLY A 185 -19.20 -16.81 -24.45
C GLY A 185 -18.94 -16.76 -25.97
N ALA A 186 -17.68 -16.78 -26.41
CA ALA A 186 -17.32 -16.74 -27.84
C ALA A 186 -17.34 -18.12 -28.51
N ASP A 187 -16.99 -19.19 -27.76
CA ASP A 187 -16.97 -20.57 -28.29
C ASP A 187 -18.38 -21.18 -28.44
N ALA A 188 -19.38 -20.68 -27.70
CA ALA A 188 -20.78 -21.11 -27.85
C ALA A 188 -21.41 -20.75 -29.21
N SER A 189 -20.80 -19.83 -29.97
CA SER A 189 -21.32 -19.32 -31.24
C SER A 189 -20.81 -20.06 -32.49
N GLN A 190 -19.95 -21.08 -32.35
CA GLN A 190 -19.25 -21.70 -33.50
C GLN A 190 -19.52 -23.20 -33.75
N SER A 191 -20.50 -23.83 -33.10
CA SER A 191 -20.91 -25.18 -33.52
C SER A 191 -22.00 -25.08 -34.61
N PRO A 192 -21.71 -25.41 -35.89
CA PRO A 192 -22.74 -25.46 -36.91
C PRO A 192 -23.70 -26.62 -36.61
N PRO A 193 -25.01 -26.49 -36.90
CA PRO A 193 -25.91 -27.62 -36.78
C PRO A 193 -25.52 -28.68 -37.81
N SER A 194 -25.23 -29.90 -37.34
CA SER A 194 -25.06 -31.07 -38.20
C SER A 194 -26.34 -31.29 -39.00
N PRO A 195 -26.31 -31.27 -40.34
CA PRO A 195 -27.47 -31.63 -41.13
C PRO A 195 -27.75 -33.13 -40.96
N SER A 196 -29.02 -33.46 -40.70
CA SER A 196 -29.55 -34.83 -40.79
C SER A 196 -29.79 -35.22 -42.25
#